data_AF-A0A7J9YV45-F1
#
_entry.id   AF-A0A7J9YV45-F1
#
_cell.length_a   1.000
_cell.length_b   1.000
_cell.length_c   1.000
_cell.angle_alpha   90.00
_cell.angle_beta   90.00
_cell.angle_gamma   90.00
#
_symmetry.space_group_name_H-M   'P 1'
#
loop_
_entity.id
_entity.type
_entity.pdbx_description
1 polymer ?
#
loop_
_entity_poly.entity_id
_entity_poly.type
_entity_poly.pdbx_seq_one_letter_code
_entity_poly.pdbx_strand_id
1 'polypeptide(L)'
;MAVAAAELVPAISNGDVILIVVAVAIPIAALAFVLGAGGAFRRIGKGPLSVEFESDLPRDARDSDAEAASPQVREAEIRQLLEAKAYRQSSRGEAPVDVDAELGRLLAESGATRPADDPALRAEVRQLVVARNERRARQGQPPLDVEAEVERQLQELEGLE
;
A
#
# COMPACT_ATOMS: atom_id res chain seq x y z
N MET A 1 -13.82 -61.59 48.23
CA MET A 1 -13.69 -60.61 47.13
C MET A 1 -13.48 -59.24 47.72
N ALA A 2 -12.25 -58.74 47.70
CA ALA A 2 -11.94 -57.33 47.95
C ALA A 2 -10.83 -56.97 46.97
N VAL A 3 -11.19 -56.23 45.92
CA VAL A 3 -10.22 -55.67 44.97
C VAL A 3 -9.72 -54.39 45.61
N ALA A 4 -8.47 -54.40 46.06
CA ALA A 4 -7.77 -53.21 46.50
C ALA A 4 -7.42 -52.38 45.25
N ALA A 5 -8.03 -51.20 45.13
CA ALA A 5 -7.61 -50.19 44.18
C ALA A 5 -6.27 -49.63 44.68
N ALA A 6 -5.17 -50.08 44.06
CA ALA A 6 -3.86 -49.50 44.29
C ALA A 6 -3.81 -48.13 43.61
N GLU A 7 -3.67 -47.08 44.42
CA GLU A 7 -3.34 -45.74 43.94
C GLU A 7 -1.98 -45.79 43.22
N LEU A 8 -2.00 -45.58 41.91
CA LEU A 8 -0.79 -45.39 41.11
C LEU A 8 -0.29 -43.97 41.34
N VAL A 9 0.57 -43.78 42.34
CA VAL A 9 1.36 -42.55 42.47
C VAL A 9 2.43 -42.59 41.37
N PRO A 10 2.41 -41.70 40.36
CA PRO A 10 3.42 -41.73 39.32
C PRO A 10 4.78 -41.34 39.91
N ALA A 11 5.80 -42.17 39.70
CA ALA A 11 7.18 -41.83 40.01
C ALA A 11 7.64 -40.72 39.04
N ILE A 12 7.52 -39.47 39.45
CA ILE A 12 7.84 -38.31 38.61
C ILE A 12 9.36 -38.27 38.41
N SER A 13 9.81 -38.59 37.20
CA SER A 13 11.22 -38.45 36.80
C SER A 13 11.57 -36.97 36.56
N ASN A 14 12.83 -36.60 36.71
CA ASN A 14 13.31 -35.26 36.34
C ASN A 14 12.96 -34.89 34.88
N GLY A 15 12.93 -35.90 33.98
CA GLY A 15 12.47 -35.72 32.60
C GLY A 15 10.98 -35.37 32.52
N ASP A 16 10.14 -35.98 33.35
CA ASP A 16 8.71 -35.68 33.42
C ASP A 16 8.47 -34.28 34.00
N VAL A 17 9.25 -33.88 35.01
CA VAL A 17 9.20 -32.50 35.55
C VAL A 17 9.50 -31.49 34.45
N ILE A 18 10.56 -31.70 33.66
CA ILE A 18 10.92 -30.79 32.56
C ILE A 18 9.80 -30.75 31.51
N LEU A 19 9.24 -31.90 31.14
CA LEU A 19 8.13 -31.95 30.17
C LEU A 19 6.89 -31.23 30.68
N ILE A 20 6.52 -31.40 31.95
CA ILE A 20 5.38 -30.71 32.57
C ILE A 20 5.63 -29.20 32.59
N VAL A 21 6.82 -28.75 33.00
CA VAL A 21 7.17 -27.33 33.04
C VAL A 21 7.12 -26.72 31.64
N VAL A 22 7.68 -27.37 30.63
CA VAL A 22 7.66 -26.88 29.25
C VAL A 22 6.23 -26.86 28.70
N ALA A 23 5.45 -27.92 28.93
CA ALA A 23 4.07 -28.02 28.48
C ALA A 23 3.16 -26.94 29.08
N VAL A 24 3.49 -26.44 30.29
CA VAL A 24 2.75 -25.35 30.95
C VAL A 24 3.33 -23.97 30.60
N ALA A 25 4.65 -23.83 30.50
CA ALA A 25 5.31 -22.55 30.23
C ALA A 25 5.02 -22.02 28.83
N ILE A 26 4.99 -22.90 27.82
CA ILE A 26 4.71 -22.51 26.43
C ILE A 26 3.32 -21.86 26.27
N PRO A 27 2.20 -22.47 26.71
CA PRO A 27 0.88 -21.85 26.56
C PRO A 27 0.74 -20.58 27.38
N ILE A 28 1.36 -20.51 28.57
CA ILE A 28 1.35 -19.28 29.39
C ILE A 28 2.12 -18.16 28.67
N ALA A 29 3.30 -18.45 28.13
CA ALA A 29 4.10 -17.48 27.38
C ALA A 29 3.38 -17.02 26.10
N ALA A 30 2.74 -17.95 25.37
CA ALA A 30 1.95 -17.63 24.20
C ALA A 30 0.74 -16.73 24.54
N LEU A 31 0.03 -17.03 25.63
CA LEU A 31 -1.10 -16.22 26.10
C LEU A 31 -0.65 -14.83 26.55
N ALA A 32 0.43 -14.75 27.33
CA ALA A 32 1.03 -13.49 27.75
C ALA A 32 1.50 -12.65 26.56
N PHE A 33 2.06 -13.28 25.53
CA PHE A 33 2.48 -12.62 24.29
C PHE A 33 1.27 -12.07 23.52
N VAL A 34 0.23 -12.88 23.29
CA VAL A 34 -0.97 -12.43 22.57
C VAL A 34 -1.68 -11.29 23.31
N LEU A 35 -1.79 -11.37 24.63
CA LEU A 35 -2.47 -10.34 25.44
C LEU A 35 -1.60 -9.08 25.65
N GLY A 36 -0.28 -9.21 25.72
CA GLY A 36 0.65 -8.11 26.03
C GLY A 36 1.27 -7.41 24.81
N ALA A 37 1.51 -8.14 23.72
CA ALA A 37 2.29 -7.64 22.59
C ALA A 37 1.57 -6.47 21.86
N GLY A 38 0.23 -6.48 21.82
CA GLY A 38 -0.54 -5.40 21.20
C GLY A 38 -0.29 -4.02 21.81
N GLY A 39 0.04 -3.95 23.11
CA GLY A 39 0.38 -2.70 23.79
C GLY A 39 1.83 -2.26 23.55
N ALA A 40 2.76 -3.20 23.41
CA ALA A 40 4.18 -2.94 23.14
C ALA A 40 4.40 -2.42 21.71
N PHE A 41 3.75 -3.03 20.72
CA PHE A 41 3.80 -2.55 19.33
C PHE A 41 3.20 -1.15 19.17
N ARG A 42 2.18 -0.79 19.96
CA ARG A 42 1.59 0.57 19.94
C ARG A 42 2.52 1.65 20.49
N ARG A 43 3.56 1.30 21.26
CA ARG A 43 4.53 2.26 21.83
C ARG A 43 5.78 2.42 20.98
N ILE A 44 6.11 1.41 20.17
CA ILE A 44 7.16 1.51 19.15
C ILE A 44 6.70 2.52 18.10
N GLY A 45 7.37 3.68 18.04
CA GLY A 45 7.01 4.80 17.15
C GLY A 45 6.39 6.02 17.83
N LYS A 46 6.17 6.01 19.17
CA LYS A 46 5.65 7.16 19.94
C LYS A 46 6.70 7.82 20.85
N GLY A 47 7.91 8.04 20.34
CA GLY A 47 8.98 8.71 21.08
C GLY A 47 8.98 10.23 20.84
N PRO A 48 9.82 11.02 21.54
CA PRO A 48 9.95 12.47 21.31
C PRO A 48 10.46 12.86 19.90
N LEU A 49 10.77 11.86 19.05
CA LEU A 49 11.09 12.01 17.63
C LEU A 49 9.95 11.54 16.70
N SER A 50 8.80 11.12 17.24
CA SER A 50 7.62 10.83 16.43
C SER A 50 7.06 12.16 15.97
N VAL A 51 7.28 12.47 14.70
CA VAL A 51 6.58 13.59 14.08
C VAL A 51 5.11 13.18 14.03
N GLU A 52 4.29 13.89 14.80
CA GLU A 52 2.84 13.78 14.82
C GLU A 52 2.30 14.37 13.50
N PHE A 53 2.70 13.76 12.38
CA PHE A 53 2.37 14.25 11.04
C PHE A 53 0.86 14.26 10.83
N GLU A 54 0.07 13.48 11.57
CA GLU A 54 -1.33 13.27 11.23
C GLU A 54 -2.29 14.33 11.77
N SER A 55 -1.91 15.10 12.81
CA SER A 55 -2.87 15.97 13.52
C SER A 55 -2.81 17.46 13.14
N ASP A 56 -1.67 17.97 12.67
CA ASP A 56 -1.45 19.43 12.49
C ASP A 56 -1.10 19.86 11.05
N LEU A 57 -1.12 18.96 10.09
CA LEU A 57 -1.08 19.37 8.67
C LEU A 57 -2.49 19.78 8.23
N PRO A 58 -2.70 21.03 7.77
CA PRO A 58 -3.96 21.40 7.14
C PRO A 58 -4.27 20.39 6.04
N ARG A 59 -5.49 19.83 6.02
CA ARG A 59 -5.91 18.87 4.97
C ARG A 59 -5.70 19.42 3.57
N ASP A 60 -5.79 20.74 3.40
CA ASP A 60 -5.55 21.41 2.12
C ASP A 60 -4.11 21.27 1.60
N ALA A 61 -3.11 21.05 2.46
CA ALA A 61 -1.71 20.93 2.05
C ALA A 61 -1.32 19.51 1.59
N ARG A 62 -2.22 18.53 1.71
CA ARG A 62 -1.96 17.14 1.31
C ARG A 62 -2.37 16.83 -0.13
N ASP A 63 -3.44 17.47 -0.60
CA ASP A 63 -4.10 17.08 -1.85
C ASP A 63 -4.08 18.19 -2.92
N SER A 64 -3.69 19.44 -2.62
CA SER A 64 -3.89 20.56 -3.57
C SER A 64 -2.72 20.91 -4.48
N ASP A 65 -1.47 20.63 -4.09
CA ASP A 65 -0.30 21.05 -4.88
C ASP A 65 0.21 19.96 -5.84
N ALA A 66 0.06 18.68 -5.48
CA ALA A 66 0.56 17.55 -6.28
C ALA A 66 -0.49 16.93 -7.21
N GLU A 67 -1.78 17.12 -6.93
CA GLU A 67 -2.88 16.34 -7.54
C GLU A 67 -3.63 17.09 -8.66
N ALA A 68 -3.30 18.36 -8.91
CA ALA A 68 -3.91 19.18 -9.97
C ALA A 68 -2.93 20.17 -10.63
N ALA A 69 -1.62 19.87 -10.61
CA ALA A 69 -0.64 20.71 -11.26
C ALA A 69 -0.85 20.63 -12.78
N SER A 70 -1.30 21.75 -13.39
CA SER A 70 -1.44 21.83 -14.85
C SER A 70 -0.17 21.33 -15.56
N PRO A 71 -0.27 20.76 -16.78
CA PRO A 71 0.89 20.23 -17.49
C PRO A 71 2.09 21.20 -17.57
N GLN A 72 1.80 22.51 -17.60
CA GLN A 72 2.80 23.57 -17.60
C GLN A 72 3.53 23.72 -16.26
N VAL A 73 2.82 23.56 -15.14
CA VAL A 73 3.42 23.57 -13.79
C VAL A 73 4.31 22.35 -13.60
N ARG A 74 3.82 21.17 -14.01
CA ARG A 74 4.60 19.93 -13.97
C ARG A 74 5.89 20.03 -14.80
N GLU A 75 5.82 20.61 -16.00
CA GLU A 75 7.02 20.85 -16.83
C GLU A 75 8.02 21.78 -16.11
N ALA A 76 7.54 22.86 -15.51
CA ALA A 76 8.38 23.83 -14.80
C ALA A 76 9.05 23.19 -13.56
N GLU A 77 8.35 22.34 -12.82
CA GLU A 77 8.90 21.60 -11.69
C GLU A 77 9.98 20.61 -12.12
N ILE A 78 9.74 19.82 -13.18
CA ILE A 78 10.73 18.89 -13.71
C ILE A 78 11.98 19.65 -14.15
N ARG A 79 11.82 20.81 -14.81
CA ARG A 79 12.94 21.68 -15.19
C ARG A 79 13.73 22.14 -13.97
N GLN A 80 13.07 22.61 -12.93
CA GLN A 80 13.73 23.07 -11.69
C GLN A 80 14.55 21.94 -11.03
N LEU A 81 14.02 20.71 -11.01
CA LEU A 81 14.74 19.54 -10.49
C LEU A 81 15.96 19.19 -11.33
N LEU A 82 15.86 19.28 -12.66
CA LEU A 82 16.96 19.02 -13.58
C LEU A 82 18.06 20.08 -13.47
N GLU A 83 17.71 21.36 -13.33
CA GLU A 83 18.66 22.44 -13.07
C GLU A 83 19.42 22.24 -11.75
N ALA A 84 18.70 21.89 -10.68
CA ALA A 84 19.30 21.59 -9.40
C ALA A 84 20.24 20.38 -9.48
N LYS A 85 19.88 19.36 -10.28
CA LYS A 85 20.74 18.19 -10.53
C LYS A 85 22.00 18.57 -11.30
N ALA A 86 21.88 19.35 -12.37
CA ALA A 86 23.01 19.84 -13.17
C ALA A 86 23.99 20.66 -12.31
N TYR A 87 23.47 21.53 -11.44
CA TYR A 87 24.28 22.32 -10.50
C TYR A 87 25.05 21.44 -9.50
N ARG A 88 24.42 20.39 -8.97
CA ARG A 88 25.10 19.44 -8.07
C ARG A 88 26.20 18.66 -8.79
N GLN A 89 25.97 18.27 -10.04
CA GLN A 89 26.97 17.57 -10.85
C GLN A 89 28.17 18.46 -11.16
N SER A 90 27.94 19.70 -11.59
CA SER A 90 29.02 20.66 -11.85
C SER A 90 29.85 20.94 -10.60
N SER A 91 29.20 21.08 -9.44
CA SER A 91 29.88 21.28 -8.14
C SER A 91 30.74 20.09 -7.73
N ARG A 92 30.43 18.88 -8.22
CA ARG A 92 31.21 17.64 -7.99
C ARG A 92 32.29 17.41 -9.05
N GLY A 93 32.39 18.28 -10.05
CA GLY A 93 33.30 18.11 -11.21
C GLY A 93 32.82 17.06 -12.21
N GLU A 94 31.56 16.65 -12.14
CA GLU A 94 30.93 15.74 -13.11
C GLU A 94 30.42 16.53 -14.32
N ALA A 95 30.22 15.84 -15.46
CA ALA A 95 29.55 16.43 -16.62
C ALA A 95 28.08 16.74 -16.27
N PRO A 96 27.62 18.00 -16.37
CA PRO A 96 26.23 18.36 -16.07
C PRO A 96 25.25 17.75 -17.09
N VAL A 97 24.08 17.34 -16.61
CA VAL A 97 22.97 16.93 -17.48
C VAL A 97 22.47 18.10 -18.35
N ASP A 98 22.15 17.81 -19.61
CA ASP A 98 21.45 18.76 -20.49
C ASP A 98 19.98 18.81 -20.07
N VAL A 99 19.57 19.96 -19.52
CA VAL A 99 18.24 20.17 -18.93
C VAL A 99 17.15 20.05 -19.98
N ASP A 100 17.31 20.66 -21.16
CA ASP A 100 16.27 20.69 -22.19
C ASP A 100 16.11 19.31 -22.85
N ALA A 101 17.23 18.64 -23.12
CA ALA A 101 17.21 17.30 -23.71
C ALA A 101 16.60 16.26 -22.75
N GLU A 102 16.97 16.31 -21.46
CA GLU A 102 16.45 15.39 -20.45
C GLU A 102 14.97 15.68 -20.13
N LEU A 103 14.58 16.96 -20.11
CA LEU A 103 13.18 17.37 -19.96
C LEU A 103 12.32 16.79 -21.10
N GLY A 104 12.77 16.94 -22.35
CA GLY A 104 12.09 16.37 -23.51
C GLY A 104 11.95 14.85 -23.42
N ARG A 105 13.00 14.14 -22.96
CA ARG A 105 12.94 12.68 -22.74
C ARG A 105 11.90 12.32 -21.69
N LEU A 106 11.90 13.01 -20.55
CA LEU A 106 11.01 12.71 -19.43
C LEU A 106 9.55 13.02 -19.75
N LEU A 107 9.28 14.10 -20.49
CA LEU A 107 7.93 14.42 -20.95
C LEU A 107 7.42 13.40 -21.97
N ALA A 108 8.27 12.95 -22.88
CA ALA A 108 7.91 11.91 -23.85
C ALA A 108 7.64 10.55 -23.18
N GLU A 109 8.43 10.19 -22.17
CA GLU A 109 8.25 8.95 -21.39
C GLU A 109 7.00 9.02 -20.49
N SER A 110 6.76 10.18 -19.85
CA SER A 110 5.61 10.38 -18.97
C SER A 110 4.29 10.55 -19.71
N GLY A 111 4.31 11.04 -20.96
CA GLY A 111 3.14 11.22 -21.80
C GLY A 111 2.82 10.02 -22.70
N ALA A 112 3.56 8.91 -22.57
CA ALA A 112 3.56 7.83 -23.55
C ALA A 112 2.26 7.01 -23.60
N THR A 113 1.40 7.06 -22.58
CA THR A 113 0.15 6.29 -22.59
C THR A 113 -0.93 7.01 -21.81
N ARG A 114 -1.88 7.64 -22.52
CA ARG A 114 -3.14 8.05 -21.90
C ARG A 114 -3.93 6.80 -21.49
N PRO A 115 -4.69 6.82 -20.39
CA PRO A 115 -5.55 5.71 -20.00
C PRO A 115 -6.43 5.17 -21.13
N ALA A 116 -6.99 6.04 -21.99
CA ALA A 116 -7.80 5.59 -23.13
C ALA A 116 -7.00 4.96 -24.27
N ASP A 117 -5.68 5.17 -24.33
CA ASP A 117 -4.80 4.60 -25.36
C ASP A 117 -4.24 3.22 -24.95
N ASP A 118 -4.40 2.81 -23.68
CA ASP A 118 -3.95 1.50 -23.17
C ASP A 118 -4.97 0.38 -23.49
N PRO A 119 -4.64 -0.59 -24.37
CA PRO A 119 -5.54 -1.70 -24.69
C PRO A 119 -5.73 -2.68 -23.53
N ALA A 120 -4.74 -2.83 -22.63
CA ALA A 120 -4.84 -3.70 -21.48
C ALA A 120 -5.80 -3.13 -20.44
N LEU A 121 -5.69 -1.84 -20.14
CA LEU A 121 -6.61 -1.13 -19.25
C LEU A 121 -8.04 -1.17 -19.78
N ARG A 122 -8.25 -0.91 -21.08
CA ARG A 122 -9.57 -1.03 -21.71
C ARG A 122 -10.17 -2.44 -21.54
N ALA A 123 -9.37 -3.49 -21.61
CA ALA A 123 -9.83 -4.86 -21.42
C ALA A 123 -10.22 -5.15 -19.96
N GLU A 124 -9.49 -4.60 -18.99
CA GLU A 124 -9.81 -4.72 -17.56
C GLU A 124 -11.12 -4.00 -17.22
N VAL A 125 -11.27 -2.75 -17.67
CA VAL A 125 -12.50 -1.97 -17.50
C VAL A 125 -13.70 -2.69 -18.12
N ARG A 126 -13.52 -3.30 -19.30
CA ARG A 126 -14.56 -4.11 -19.94
C ARG A 126 -14.99 -5.30 -19.06
N GLN A 127 -14.03 -6.01 -18.45
CA GLN A 127 -14.34 -7.13 -17.54
C GLN A 127 -15.12 -6.66 -16.30
N LEU A 128 -14.73 -5.52 -15.72
CA LEU A 128 -15.45 -4.89 -14.60
C LEU A 128 -16.91 -4.57 -14.96
N VAL A 129 -17.16 -4.01 -16.14
CA VAL A 129 -18.51 -3.69 -16.60
C VAL A 129 -19.34 -4.95 -16.85
N VAL A 130 -18.75 -5.99 -17.44
CA VAL A 130 -19.42 -7.29 -17.63
C VAL A 130 -19.83 -7.90 -16.28
N ALA A 131 -18.90 -7.96 -15.31
CA ALA A 131 -19.20 -8.46 -13.97
C ALA A 131 -20.28 -7.62 -13.27
N ARG A 132 -20.29 -6.30 -13.48
CA ARG A 132 -21.34 -5.41 -12.98
C ARG A 132 -22.70 -5.73 -13.60
N ASN A 133 -22.74 -6.02 -14.90
CA ASN A 133 -23.96 -6.42 -15.60
C ASN A 133 -24.50 -7.77 -15.10
N GLU A 134 -23.63 -8.75 -14.82
CA GLU A 134 -24.04 -10.02 -14.22
C GLU A 134 -24.69 -9.82 -12.84
N ARG A 135 -24.15 -8.88 -12.04
CA ARG A 135 -24.75 -8.50 -10.75
C ARG A 135 -26.10 -7.80 -10.95
N ARG A 136 -26.22 -6.90 -11.94
CA ARG A 136 -27.49 -6.23 -12.28
C ARG A 136 -28.56 -7.21 -12.74
N ALA A 137 -28.20 -8.18 -13.57
CA ALA A 137 -29.11 -9.22 -14.03
C ALA A 137 -29.68 -10.04 -12.87
N ARG A 138 -28.84 -10.41 -11.89
CA ARG A 138 -29.31 -11.08 -10.64
C ARG A 138 -30.24 -10.21 -9.79
N GLN A 139 -30.13 -8.90 -9.91
CA GLN A 139 -30.98 -7.93 -9.20
C GLN A 139 -32.22 -7.52 -10.01
N GLY A 140 -32.45 -8.11 -11.19
CA GLY A 140 -33.56 -7.75 -12.07
C GLY A 140 -33.43 -6.35 -12.70
N GLN A 141 -32.24 -5.77 -12.69
CA GLN A 141 -31.96 -4.46 -13.30
C GLN A 141 -31.58 -4.63 -14.78
N PRO A 142 -31.87 -3.62 -15.63
CA PRO A 142 -31.44 -3.64 -17.02
C PRO A 142 -29.90 -3.61 -17.11
N PRO A 143 -29.29 -4.35 -18.07
CA PRO A 143 -27.86 -4.31 -18.30
C PRO A 143 -27.42 -2.95 -18.87
N LEU A 144 -26.20 -2.54 -18.56
CA LEU A 144 -25.55 -1.39 -19.19
C LEU A 144 -24.98 -1.77 -20.55
N ASP A 145 -24.89 -0.78 -21.44
CA ASP A 145 -24.05 -0.87 -22.64
C ASP A 145 -22.58 -0.93 -22.21
N VAL A 146 -21.90 -2.02 -22.61
CA VAL A 146 -20.54 -2.30 -22.19
C VAL A 146 -19.56 -1.30 -22.79
N GLU A 147 -19.66 -1.02 -24.09
CA GLU A 147 -18.69 -0.15 -24.76
C GLU A 147 -18.89 1.31 -24.38
N ALA A 148 -20.15 1.74 -24.23
CA ALA A 148 -20.45 3.10 -23.75
C ALA A 148 -19.95 3.33 -22.31
N GLU A 149 -20.08 2.32 -21.44
CA GLU A 149 -19.63 2.41 -20.05
C GLU A 149 -18.10 2.34 -19.94
N VAL A 150 -17.43 1.54 -20.79
CA VAL A 150 -15.97 1.50 -20.89
C VAL A 150 -15.43 2.87 -21.29
N GLU A 151 -16.00 3.48 -22.33
CA GLU A 151 -15.59 4.80 -22.78
C GLU A 151 -15.82 5.86 -21.69
N ARG A 152 -16.96 5.83 -21.00
CA ARG A 152 -17.24 6.75 -19.89
C ARG A 152 -16.21 6.60 -18.76
N GLN A 153 -15.87 5.38 -18.37
CA GLN A 153 -14.91 5.13 -17.29
C GLN A 153 -13.48 5.50 -17.71
N LEU A 154 -13.09 5.29 -18.96
CA LEU A 154 -11.78 5.73 -19.47
C LEU A 154 -11.69 7.27 -19.49
N GLN A 155 -12.74 7.97 -19.91
CA GLN A 155 -12.80 9.44 -19.86
C GLN A 155 -12.80 9.98 -18.43
N GLU A 156 -13.48 9.29 -17.51
CA GLU A 156 -13.45 9.62 -16.09
C GLU A 156 -12.04 9.46 -15.51
N LEU A 157 -11.31 8.41 -15.89
CA LEU A 157 -9.90 8.21 -15.52
C LEU A 157 -8.98 9.29 -16.09
N GLU A 158 -9.19 9.73 -17.34
CA GLU A 158 -8.42 10.83 -17.95
C GLU A 158 -8.70 12.19 -17.31
N GLY A 159 -9.88 12.40 -16.72
CA GLY A 159 -10.23 13.62 -16.01
C GLY A 159 -9.79 13.65 -14.53
N LEU A 160 -9.25 12.53 -14.03
CA LEU A 160 -8.67 12.41 -12.69
C LEU A 160 -7.14 12.59 -12.69
N GLU A 161 -6.51 12.70 -13.86
CA GLU A 161 -5.09 13.06 -14.04
C GLU A 161 -4.90 14.57 -14.29
#